data_AF-A0A2N8M0X4-F1
#
_entry.id   AF-A0A2N8M0X4-F1
#
_cell.length_a   1.000
_cell.length_b   1.000
_cell.length_c   1.000
_cell.angle_alpha   90.00
_cell.angle_beta   90.00
_cell.angle_gamma   90.00
#
_symmetry.space_group_name_H-M   'P 1'
#
loop_
_entity.id
_entity.type
_entity.pdbx_description
1 polymer ?
#
loop_
_entity_poly.entity_id
_entity_poly.type
_entity_poly.pdbx_seq_one_letter_code
_entity_poly.pdbx_strand_id
1 'polypeptide(L)'
;MAFDPRDPYDAAALYDMWLNCSRCPTSFDYEPGGDIDLDYYHRIGQQARVENWAVLPARSQGDELMFNVLCPVCADRLGVSGCDGRMELAAPVIDQICRAMRLAS
;
A
#
# COMPACT_ATOMS: atom_id res chain seq x y z
N MET A 1 -9.39 11.01 7.14
CA MET A 1 -9.75 9.65 7.62
C MET A 1 -8.52 9.08 8.33
N ALA A 2 -8.68 7.97 9.05
CA ALA A 2 -7.59 7.27 9.71
C ALA A 2 -7.24 6.00 8.91
N PHE A 3 -6.08 5.42 9.19
CA PHE A 3 -5.59 4.18 8.59
C PHE A 3 -6.63 3.03 8.60
N ASP A 4 -6.86 2.37 7.46
CA ASP A 4 -7.68 1.15 7.34
C ASP A 4 -6.83 -0.04 6.82
N PRO A 5 -6.62 -1.11 7.61
CA PRO A 5 -5.84 -2.27 7.18
C PRO A 5 -6.48 -3.09 6.04
N ARG A 6 -7.71 -2.77 5.64
CA ARG A 6 -8.42 -3.38 4.48
C ARG A 6 -8.32 -2.50 3.24
N ASP A 7 -7.87 -1.26 3.36
CA ASP A 7 -7.53 -0.45 2.21
C ASP A 7 -6.18 -0.96 1.68
N PRO A 8 -6.10 -1.47 0.44
CA PRO A 8 -4.85 -2.00 -0.09
C PRO A 8 -3.75 -0.94 -0.17
N TYR A 9 -4.08 0.35 -0.30
CA TYR A 9 -3.07 1.41 -0.35
C TYR A 9 -2.45 1.64 1.02
N ASP A 10 -3.27 1.72 2.07
CA ASP A 10 -2.81 1.82 3.46
C ASP A 10 -1.98 0.58 3.84
N ALA A 11 -2.50 -0.61 3.50
CA ALA A 11 -1.83 -1.87 3.79
C ALA A 11 -0.50 -2.04 3.04
N ALA A 12 -0.44 -1.67 1.75
CA ALA A 12 0.79 -1.72 0.97
C ALA A 12 1.82 -0.70 1.45
N ALA A 13 1.40 0.53 1.79
CA ALA A 13 2.29 1.55 2.34
C ALA A 13 2.89 1.09 3.67
N LEU A 14 2.11 0.44 4.53
CA LEU A 14 2.59 -0.12 5.78
C LEU A 14 3.54 -1.32 5.57
N TYR A 15 3.26 -2.17 4.59
CA TYR A 15 4.01 -3.41 4.35
C TYR A 15 5.35 -3.20 3.62
N ASP A 16 5.35 -2.39 2.56
CA ASP A 16 6.52 -2.16 1.70
C ASP A 16 7.35 -0.95 2.16
N MET A 17 6.83 -0.17 3.12
CA MET A 17 7.30 1.13 3.61
C MET A 17 7.40 2.22 2.53
N TRP A 18 8.02 1.93 1.39
CA TRP A 18 8.22 2.82 0.24
C TRP A 18 7.68 2.13 -1.02
N LEU A 19 6.47 2.50 -1.44
CA LEU A 19 5.76 1.91 -2.58
C LEU A 19 6.63 1.93 -3.86
N ASN A 20 7.14 0.76 -4.26
CA ASN A 20 8.01 0.61 -5.43
C ASN A 20 7.26 -0.01 -6.61
N CYS A 21 7.46 0.51 -7.82
CA CYS A 21 6.84 -0.10 -9.00
C CYS A 21 7.43 -1.50 -9.24
N SER A 22 6.60 -2.53 -9.30
CA SER A 22 7.02 -3.92 -9.50
C SER A 22 7.50 -4.22 -10.93
N ARG A 23 7.51 -3.22 -11.83
CA ARG A 23 7.81 -3.39 -13.28
C ARG A 23 8.87 -2.46 -13.83
N CYS A 24 9.19 -1.37 -13.14
CA CYS A 24 10.24 -0.44 -13.54
C CYS A 24 10.92 0.15 -12.31
N PRO A 25 12.07 0.82 -12.45
CA PRO A 25 12.80 1.41 -11.32
C PRO A 25 12.12 2.62 -10.66
N THR A 26 10.88 2.96 -11.04
CA THR A 26 10.17 4.11 -10.48
C THR A 26 9.70 3.80 -9.07
N SER A 27 10.07 4.65 -8.12
CA SER A 27 9.58 4.63 -6.75
C SER A 27 8.61 5.78 -6.53
N PHE A 28 7.66 5.59 -5.62
CA PHE A 28 6.77 6.65 -5.19
C PHE A 28 7.49 7.53 -4.17
N ASP A 29 7.83 8.75 -4.57
CA ASP A 29 8.61 9.69 -3.77
C ASP A 29 7.67 10.69 -3.08
N TYR A 30 7.10 10.27 -1.95
CA TYR A 30 6.25 11.12 -1.12
C TYR A 30 6.58 10.94 0.35
N GLU A 31 7.01 12.04 0.98
CA GLU A 31 7.31 12.09 2.41
C GLU A 31 6.31 13.05 3.10
N PRO A 32 5.33 12.52 3.85
CA PRO A 32 4.31 13.38 4.46
C PRO A 32 4.82 14.16 5.68
N GLY A 33 6.04 13.86 6.16
CA GLY A 33 6.60 14.38 7.39
C GLY A 33 5.84 13.94 8.65
N GLY A 34 6.34 14.41 9.80
CA GLY A 34 5.79 14.09 11.13
C GLY A 34 6.30 12.76 11.70
N ASP A 35 5.62 12.27 12.73
CA ASP A 35 5.95 11.01 13.39
C ASP A 35 5.60 9.80 12.49
N ILE A 36 6.38 8.73 12.60
CA ILE A 36 6.15 7.47 11.85
C ILE A 36 5.11 6.63 12.62
N ASP A 37 3.84 6.91 12.38
CA ASP A 37 2.68 6.21 12.96
C ASP A 37 1.74 5.64 11.88
N LEU A 38 0.57 5.12 12.26
CA LEU A 38 -0.39 4.61 11.28
C LEU A 38 -0.94 5.70 10.36
N ASP A 39 -1.06 6.93 10.85
CA ASP A 39 -1.53 8.06 10.03
C ASP A 39 -0.47 8.47 9.01
N TYR A 40 0.82 8.31 9.32
CA TYR A 40 1.92 8.47 8.36
C TYR A 40 1.75 7.53 7.15
N TYR A 41 1.52 6.23 7.39
CA TYR A 41 1.32 5.26 6.31
C TYR A 41 0.00 5.47 5.56
N HIS A 42 -1.06 5.91 6.25
CA HIS A 42 -2.30 6.31 5.60
C HIS A 42 -2.06 7.45 4.61
N ARG A 43 -1.32 8.50 5.00
CA ARG A 43 -1.00 9.63 4.10
C ARG A 43 -0.24 9.18 2.86
N ILE A 44 0.73 8.27 3.00
CA ILE A 44 1.46 7.71 1.86
C ILE A 44 0.52 6.95 0.92
N GLY A 45 -0.26 6.01 1.45
CA GLY A 45 -1.17 5.20 0.65
C GLY A 45 -2.19 6.05 -0.13
N GLN A 46 -2.81 7.01 0.55
CA GLN A 46 -3.81 7.86 -0.09
C GLN A 46 -3.20 8.83 -1.12
N GLN A 47 -1.98 9.33 -0.90
CA GLN A 47 -1.31 10.14 -1.91
C GLN A 47 -0.99 9.32 -3.16
N ALA A 48 -0.54 8.06 -3.01
CA ALA A 48 -0.28 7.18 -4.15
C ALA A 48 -1.56 6.94 -4.98
N ARG A 49 -2.71 6.77 -4.31
CA ARG A 49 -4.02 6.69 -4.97
C ARG A 49 -4.36 7.97 -5.75
N VAL A 50 -4.18 9.14 -5.15
CA VAL A 50 -4.41 10.44 -5.82
C VAL A 50 -3.52 10.60 -7.05
N GLU A 51 -2.30 10.08 -7.01
CA GLU A 51 -1.35 10.11 -8.11
C GLU A 51 -1.51 8.97 -9.12
N ASN A 52 -2.60 8.21 -9.03
CA ASN A 52 -2.97 7.13 -9.96
C ASN A 52 -1.98 5.95 -9.99
N TRP A 53 -1.26 5.71 -8.89
CA TRP A 53 -0.57 4.43 -8.71
C TRP A 53 -1.61 3.33 -8.53
N ALA A 54 -1.37 2.16 -9.13
CA ALA A 54 -2.24 1.01 -8.94
C ALA A 54 -1.65 0.09 -7.87
N VAL A 55 -2.46 -0.25 -6.87
CA VAL A 55 -2.11 -1.22 -5.82
C VAL A 55 -3.03 -2.43 -5.94
N LEU A 56 -2.45 -3.56 -6.33
CA LEU A 56 -3.17 -4.79 -6.62
C LEU A 56 -2.74 -5.88 -5.63
N PRO A 57 -3.58 -6.20 -4.64
CA PRO A 57 -3.35 -7.33 -3.75
C PRO A 57 -3.27 -8.63 -4.55
N ALA A 58 -2.22 -9.39 -4.31
CA ALA A 58 -2.01 -10.71 -4.88
C ALA A 58 -1.87 -11.72 -3.74
N ARG A 59 -2.61 -12.84 -3.85
CA ARG A 59 -2.42 -13.97 -2.93
C ARG A 59 -1.26 -14.82 -3.45
N SER A 60 -0.23 -15.00 -2.63
CA SER A 60 0.85 -15.96 -2.91
C SER A 60 0.43 -17.37 -2.48
N GLN A 61 1.17 -18.40 -2.91
CA GLN A 61 1.00 -19.76 -2.38
C GLN A 61 1.42 -19.75 -0.90
N GLY A 62 0.46 -19.97 0.02
CA GLY A 62 0.72 -20.07 1.46
C GLY A 62 0.18 -18.93 2.33
N ASP A 63 -0.89 -18.25 1.90
CA ASP A 63 -1.55 -17.13 2.61
C ASP A 63 -0.68 -15.87 2.80
N GLU A 64 0.49 -15.81 2.18
CA GLU A 64 1.31 -14.61 2.14
C GLU A 64 0.66 -13.57 1.22
N LEU A 65 0.36 -12.40 1.80
CA LEU A 65 -0.20 -11.27 1.07
C LEU A 65 0.92 -10.47 0.43
N MET A 66 0.89 -10.37 -0.89
CA MET A 66 1.79 -9.53 -1.67
C MET A 66 1.00 -8.39 -2.30
N PHE A 67 1.65 -7.25 -2.52
CA PHE A 67 1.06 -6.13 -3.26
C PHE A 67 1.86 -5.91 -4.54
N ASN A 68 1.19 -6.05 -5.68
CA ASN A 68 1.75 -5.55 -6.93
C ASN A 68 1.44 -4.06 -7.02
N VAL A 69 2.46 -3.24 -6.82
CA VAL A 69 2.36 -1.79 -6.91
C VAL A 69 2.89 -1.37 -8.28
N LEU A 70 2.13 -0.56 -9.01
CA LEU A 70 2.48 -0.13 -10.35
C LEU A 70 2.40 1.40 -10.44
N CYS A 71 3.46 2.01 -10.98
CA CYS A 71 3.40 3.42 -11.34
C CYS A 71 2.36 3.66 -12.44
N PRO A 72 1.85 4.89 -12.62
CA PRO A 72 0.79 5.19 -13.57
C PRO A 72 1.12 4.71 -15.00
N VAL A 73 2.38 4.88 -15.43
CA VAL A 73 2.84 4.46 -16.76
C VAL A 73 2.76 2.93 -16.94
N CYS A 74 3.14 2.16 -15.92
CA CYS A 74 3.06 0.70 -15.98
C CYS A 74 1.62 0.20 -15.84
N ALA A 75 0.81 0.84 -14.99
CA ALA A 75 -0.61 0.53 -14.84
C ALA A 75 -1.38 0.74 -16.16
N ASP A 76 -1.14 1.86 -16.85
CA ASP A 76 -1.72 2.16 -18.17
C ASP A 76 -1.31 1.11 -19.21
N ARG A 77 -0.01 0.79 -19.30
CA ARG A 77 0.50 -0.21 -20.25
C ARG A 77 -0.09 -1.60 -20.05
N LEU A 78 -0.41 -1.95 -18.81
CA LEU A 78 -1.01 -3.24 -18.45
C LEU A 78 -2.55 -3.21 -18.47
N GLY A 79 -3.17 -2.06 -18.74
CA GLY A 79 -4.63 -1.92 -18.79
C GLY A 79 -5.32 -2.02 -17.42
N VAL A 80 -4.60 -1.74 -16.34
CA VAL A 80 -5.10 -1.81 -14.96
C VAL A 80 -5.13 -0.44 -14.27
N SER A 81 -4.99 0.62 -15.05
CA SER A 81 -5.13 1.99 -14.57
C SER A 81 -6.50 2.24 -13.96
N GLY A 82 -6.55 2.87 -12.79
CA GLY A 82 -7.79 3.08 -12.03
C GLY A 82 -8.37 1.80 -11.42
N CYS A 83 -7.70 0.65 -11.52
CA CYS A 83 -8.08 -0.53 -10.75
C CYS A 83 -7.59 -0.40 -9.32
N ASP A 84 -8.50 -0.01 -8.43
CA ASP A 84 -8.28 -0.16 -7.00
C ASP A 84 -8.48 -1.63 -6.63
N GLY A 85 -7.42 -2.25 -6.10
CA GLY A 85 -7.58 -3.53 -5.44
C GLY A 85 -8.67 -3.47 -4.36
N ARG A 86 -9.29 -4.61 -4.05
CA ARG A 86 -10.16 -4.72 -2.88
C ARG A 86 -9.69 -5.86 -2.02
N MET A 87 -9.55 -5.59 -0.73
CA MET A 87 -9.34 -6.63 0.28
C MET A 87 -10.65 -6.78 1.06
N GLU A 88 -11.23 -7.98 1.04
CA GLU A 88 -12.42 -8.28 1.84
C GLU A 88 -12.10 -8.33 3.34
N LEU A 89 -10.86 -8.69 3.68
CA LEU A 89 -10.34 -8.78 5.03
C LEU A 89 -8.90 -8.26 5.06
N ALA A 90 -8.49 -7.69 6.19
CA ALA A 90 -7.09 -7.38 6.46
C ALA A 90 -6.28 -8.67 6.47
N ALA A 91 -5.07 -8.65 5.91
CA ALA A 91 -4.18 -9.79 6.06
C ALA A 91 -3.65 -9.87 7.50
N PRO A 92 -3.48 -11.09 8.05
CA PRO A 92 -2.97 -11.27 9.41
C PRO A 92 -1.66 -10.54 9.69
N VAL A 93 -0.77 -10.44 8.71
CA VAL A 93 0.50 -9.72 8.83
C VAL A 93 0.29 -8.22 9.02
N ILE A 94 -0.64 -7.60 8.29
CA ILE A 94 -0.98 -6.18 8.41
C ILE A 94 -1.54 -5.91 9.81
N ASP A 95 -2.42 -6.78 10.31
CA ASP A 95 -2.98 -6.68 11.66
C ASP A 95 -1.91 -6.83 12.77
N GLN A 96 -0.87 -7.63 12.53
CA GLN A 96 0.26 -7.78 13.46
C GLN A 96 1.12 -6.51 13.48
N ILE A 97 1.45 -5.96 12.31
CA ILE A 97 2.22 -4.71 12.21
C ILE A 97 1.43 -3.56 12.86
N CYS A 98 0.13 -3.45 12.58
CA CYS A 98 -0.74 -2.45 13.21
C CYS A 98 -0.71 -2.54 14.74
N ARG A 99 -0.75 -3.76 15.29
CA ARG A 99 -0.64 -3.97 16.75
C ARG A 99 0.71 -3.54 17.29
N ALA A 100 1.80 -3.92 16.63
CA ALA A 100 3.14 -3.54 17.04
C ALA A 100 3.32 -2.01 17.06
N MET A 101 2.87 -1.32 16.02
CA MET A 101 2.95 0.15 15.95
C MET A 101 2.17 0.84 17.06
N ARG A 102 0.94 0.41 17.34
CA ARG A 102 0.11 0.98 18.41
C ARG A 102 0.71 0.76 19.81
N LEU A 103 1.51 -0.28 20.00
CA LEU A 103 2.21 -0.54 21.27
C LEU A 103 3.51 0.27 21.41
N ALA A 104 4.06 0.75 20.29
CA ALA A 104 5.28 1.56 20.24
C ALA A 104 4.99 3.08 20.29
N SER A 105 3.72 3.47 20.19
CA SER A 105 3.22 4.85 20.30
C SER A 105 2.88 5.18 21.76
#